data_AF-A0A1M3M7C8-F1
#
_entry.id   AF-A0A1M3M7C8-F1
#
_cell.length_a   1.000
_cell.length_b   1.000
_cell.length_c   1.000
_cell.angle_alpha   90.00
_cell.angle_beta   90.00
_cell.angle_gamma   90.00
#
_symmetry.space_group_name_H-M   'P 1'
#
loop_
_entity.id
_entity.type
_entity.pdbx_description
1 polymer ?
#
loop_
_entity_poly.entity_id
_entity_poly.type
_entity_poly.pdbx_seq_one_letter_code
_entity_poly.pdbx_strand_id
1 'polypeptide(L)'
;MIVFGKKTIHFWKFWRTKSKLFFCLTSGAVYSVFSLVVTVITKAIMGKSETIIETSLCVALGAFIAGTFMSIALWYENERRFRLWLDDNNL
;
A
#
# COMPACT_ATOMS: atom_id res chain seq x y z
N MET A 1 -2.63 1.04 -1.35
CA MET A 1 -3.47 1.62 -2.41
C MET A 1 -4.11 2.90 -1.90
N ILE A 2 -3.73 4.05 -2.45
CA ILE A 2 -4.19 5.35 -1.97
C ILE A 2 -5.38 5.80 -2.83
N VAL A 3 -6.59 5.74 -2.28
CA VAL A 3 -7.84 6.11 -2.96
C VAL A 3 -8.22 7.54 -2.58
N PHE A 4 -7.28 8.48 -2.66
CA PHE A 4 -7.50 9.87 -2.25
C PHE A 4 -8.03 10.79 -3.35
N GLY A 5 -8.22 10.28 -4.57
CA GLY A 5 -8.73 11.06 -5.69
C GLY A 5 -10.25 11.01 -5.76
N LYS A 6 -10.91 12.17 -5.98
CA LYS A 6 -12.35 12.23 -6.30
C LYS A 6 -12.74 11.28 -7.45
N LYS A 7 -11.83 11.05 -8.40
CA LYS A 7 -12.03 10.11 -9.52
C LYS A 7 -11.98 8.64 -9.12
N THR A 8 -11.28 8.30 -8.05
CA THR A 8 -11.04 6.91 -7.63
C THR A 8 -11.82 6.51 -6.37
N ILE A 9 -12.42 7.46 -5.65
CA ILE A 9 -13.18 7.22 -4.42
C ILE A 9 -14.34 6.22 -4.60
N HIS A 10 -14.92 6.12 -5.80
CA HIS A 10 -15.92 5.10 -6.14
C HIS A 10 -15.41 3.66 -5.96
N PHE A 11 -14.13 3.41 -6.22
CA PHE A 11 -13.52 2.10 -6.01
C PHE A 11 -13.42 1.75 -4.53
N TRP A 12 -13.53 2.72 -3.61
CA TRP A 12 -13.52 2.44 -2.17
C TRP A 12 -14.65 1.48 -1.77
N LYS A 13 -15.82 1.57 -2.43
CA LYS A 13 -16.95 0.67 -2.18
C LYS A 13 -16.59 -0.81 -2.35
N PHE A 14 -15.71 -1.14 -3.31
CA PHE A 14 -15.21 -2.50 -3.51
C PHE A 14 -14.30 -2.96 -2.36
N TRP A 15 -13.43 -2.08 -1.86
CA TRP A 15 -12.52 -2.43 -0.77
C TRP A 15 -13.24 -2.55 0.57
N ARG A 16 -14.28 -1.74 0.78
CA ARG A 16 -15.16 -1.83 1.95
C ARG A 16 -15.81 -3.20 2.09
N THR A 17 -16.21 -3.84 0.98
CA THR A 17 -16.87 -5.16 1.02
C THR A 17 -15.90 -6.33 1.25
N LYS A 18 -14.61 -6.17 0.96
CA LYS A 18 -13.60 -7.24 1.05
C LYS A 18 -12.95 -7.42 2.42
N SER A 19 -13.16 -6.49 3.35
CA SER A 19 -12.57 -6.38 4.71
C SER A 19 -11.31 -5.50 4.83
N LYS A 20 -11.18 -4.90 6.03
CA LYS A 20 -10.04 -4.06 6.43
C LYS A 20 -8.72 -4.82 6.39
N LEU A 21 -8.69 -6.05 6.90
CA LEU A 21 -7.48 -6.87 6.93
C LEU A 21 -6.97 -7.15 5.51
N PHE A 22 -7.86 -7.52 4.59
CA PHE A 22 -7.50 -7.78 3.21
C PHE A 22 -6.92 -6.53 2.53
N PHE A 23 -7.51 -5.35 2.74
CA PHE A 23 -6.96 -4.10 2.23
C PHE A 23 -5.57 -3.76 2.80
N CYS A 24 -5.36 -4.00 4.09
CA CYS A 24 -4.08 -3.69 4.74
C CYS A 24 -2.98 -4.64 4.23
N LEU A 25 -3.26 -5.94 4.14
CA LEU A 25 -2.31 -6.94 3.65
C LEU A 25 -1.96 -6.71 2.18
N THR A 26 -2.96 -6.45 1.32
CA THR A 26 -2.72 -6.15 -0.10
C THR A 26 -1.91 -4.87 -0.27
N SER A 27 -2.19 -3.83 0.51
CA SER A 27 -1.40 -2.60 0.48
C SER A 27 0.03 -2.82 0.97
N GLY A 28 0.23 -3.57 2.06
CA GLY A 28 1.55 -3.99 2.52
C GLY A 28 2.33 -4.78 1.47
N ALA A 29 1.68 -5.71 0.77
CA ALA A 29 2.28 -6.47 -0.32
C ALA A 29 2.74 -5.56 -1.47
N VAL A 30 1.94 -4.57 -1.86
CA VAL A 30 2.33 -3.59 -2.88
C VAL A 30 3.58 -2.80 -2.46
N TYR A 31 3.63 -2.32 -1.21
CA TYR A 31 4.82 -1.63 -0.69
C TYR A 31 6.05 -2.53 -0.64
N SER A 32 5.87 -3.80 -0.26
CA SER A 32 6.93 -4.81 -0.22
C SER A 32 7.54 -5.03 -1.60
N VAL A 33 6.69 -5.27 -2.61
CA VAL A 33 7.13 -5.47 -4.01
C VAL A 33 7.84 -4.23 -4.53
N PHE A 34 7.30 -3.04 -4.28
CA PHE A 34 7.95 -1.79 -4.69
C PHE A 34 9.33 -1.64 -4.03
N SER A 35 9.43 -1.88 -2.73
CA SER A 35 10.69 -1.77 -1.99
C SER A 35 11.71 -2.81 -2.46
N LEU A 36 11.28 -4.02 -2.80
CA LEU A 36 12.13 -5.06 -3.38
C LEU A 36 12.72 -4.59 -4.71
N VAL A 37 11.87 -4.10 -5.62
CA VAL A 37 12.30 -3.60 -6.94
C VAL A 37 13.30 -2.45 -6.79
N VAL A 38 12.99 -1.46 -5.95
CA VAL A 38 13.89 -0.32 -5.70
C VAL A 38 15.22 -0.79 -5.14
N THR A 39 15.21 -1.67 -4.14
CA THR A 39 16.45 -2.15 -3.50
C THR A 39 17.34 -2.93 -4.47
N VAL A 40 16.75 -3.79 -5.31
CA VAL A 40 17.47 -4.53 -6.34
C VAL A 40 18.10 -3.56 -7.35
N ILE A 41 17.35 -2.58 -7.84
CA ILE A 41 17.86 -1.58 -8.80
C ILE A 41 19.01 -0.77 -8.18
N THR A 42 18.83 -0.25 -6.96
CA THR A 42 19.87 0.53 -6.28
C THR A 42 21.13 -0.28 -6.07
N LYS A 43 21.02 -1.55 -5.65
CA LYS A 43 22.20 -2.40 -5.46
C LYS A 43 22.89 -2.79 -6.77
N ALA A 44 22.12 -2.99 -7.84
CA ALA A 44 22.67 -3.23 -9.17
C ALA A 44 23.50 -2.02 -9.65
N ILE A 45 23.01 -0.80 -9.43
CA ILE A 45 23.75 0.44 -9.77
C ILE A 45 25.02 0.59 -8.91
N MET A 46 24.97 0.22 -7.63
CA MET A 46 26.11 0.33 -6.71
C MET A 46 27.15 -0.79 -6.85
N GLY A 47 26.95 -1.77 -7.75
CA GLY A 47 27.89 -2.86 -7.98
C GLY A 47 28.04 -3.85 -6.82
N LYS A 48 27.13 -3.85 -5.84
CA LYS A 48 27.21 -4.73 -4.65
C LYS A 48 26.35 -5.99 -4.85
N SER A 49 26.92 -7.05 -5.44
CA SER A 49 26.18 -8.26 -5.85
C SER A 49 26.07 -9.37 -4.80
N GLU A 50 27.03 -9.47 -3.89
CA GLU A 50 27.24 -10.67 -3.05
C GLU A 50 26.08 -11.01 -2.10
N THR A 51 25.22 -10.04 -1.75
CA THR A 51 24.07 -10.25 -0.84
C THR A 51 22.78 -9.58 -1.33
N ILE A 52 22.64 -9.32 -2.64
CA ILE A 52 21.48 -8.57 -3.19
C ILE A 52 20.16 -9.21 -2.78
N ILE A 53 20.03 -10.53 -2.93
CA ILE A 53 18.76 -11.22 -2.73
C ILE A 53 18.35 -11.18 -1.25
N GLU A 54 19.23 -11.62 -0.34
CA GLU A 54 18.92 -11.72 1.09
C GLU A 54 18.54 -10.36 1.69
N THR A 55 19.37 -9.34 1.44
CA THR A 55 19.10 -7.98 1.93
C THR A 55 17.84 -7.37 1.32
N SER A 56 17.57 -7.61 0.03
CA SER A 56 16.35 -7.11 -0.62
C SER A 56 15.10 -7.77 -0.05
N LEU A 57 15.17 -9.07 0.27
CA LEU A 57 14.09 -9.79 0.94
C LEU A 57 13.85 -9.28 2.37
N CYS A 58 14.90 -9.02 3.14
CA CYS A 58 14.77 -8.41 4.48
C CYS A 58 14.12 -7.03 4.42
N VAL A 59 14.54 -6.18 3.48
CA VAL A 59 13.93 -4.86 3.27
C VAL A 59 12.48 -4.99 2.83
N ALA A 60 12.17 -5.93 1.93
CA ALA A 60 10.82 -6.18 1.46
C ALA A 60 9.88 -6.66 2.59
N LEU A 61 10.36 -7.52 3.49
CA LEU A 61 9.60 -7.97 4.67
C LEU A 61 9.36 -6.83 5.65
N GLY A 62 10.37 -6.00 5.93
CA GLY A 62 10.21 -4.80 6.75
C GLY A 62 9.17 -3.83 6.17
N ALA A 63 9.25 -3.58 4.86
CA ALA A 63 8.30 -2.75 4.13
C ALA A 63 6.88 -3.34 4.11
N PHE A 64 6.75 -4.67 4.07
CA PHE A 64 5.45 -5.35 4.16
C PHE A 64 4.77 -5.06 5.49
N ILE A 65 5.48 -5.25 6.60
CA ILE A 65 4.95 -5.03 7.95
C ILE A 65 4.59 -3.56 8.13
N ALA A 66 5.53 -2.64 7.86
CA ALA A 66 5.30 -1.21 7.98
C ALA A 66 4.15 -0.73 7.08
N GLY A 67 4.11 -1.19 5.82
CA GLY A 67 3.06 -0.88 4.87
C GLY A 67 1.69 -1.40 5.31
N THR A 68 1.62 -2.57 5.93
CA THR A 68 0.37 -3.15 6.47
C THR A 68 -0.17 -2.29 7.61
N PHE A 69 0.68 -1.89 8.57
CA PHE A 69 0.27 -1.02 9.68
C PHE A 69 -0.10 0.38 9.21
N MET A 70 0.68 0.99 8.32
CA MET A 70 0.37 2.29 7.71
C MET A 70 -1.00 2.26 7.01
N SER A 71 -1.34 1.13 6.38
CA SER A 71 -2.60 0.98 5.66
C SER A 71 -3.83 0.96 6.55
N ILE A 72 -3.67 0.72 7.86
CA ILE A 72 -4.76 0.89 8.83
C ILE A 72 -5.19 2.35 8.90
N ALA A 73 -4.25 3.29 8.97
CA ALA A 73 -4.54 4.72 8.96
C ALA A 73 -5.18 5.15 7.63
N LEU A 74 -4.66 4.63 6.51
CA LEU A 74 -5.23 4.88 5.18
C LEU A 74 -6.66 4.37 5.05
N TRP A 75 -7.00 3.25 5.69
CA TRP A 75 -8.37 2.73 5.69
C TRP A 75 -9.35 3.73 6.33
N TYR A 76 -9.02 4.24 7.51
CA TYR A 76 -9.87 5.22 8.20
C TYR A 76 -9.98 6.54 7.44
N GLU A 77 -8.89 7.00 6.85
CA GLU A 77 -8.90 8.21 6.03
C GLU A 77 -9.78 8.03 4.77
N ASN A 78 -9.72 6.88 4.11
CA ASN A 78 -10.57 6.57 2.96
C ASN A 78 -12.05 6.49 3.35
N GLU A 79 -12.38 5.86 4.50
CA GLU A 79 -13.75 5.85 5.03
C GLU A 79 -14.26 7.26 5.29
N ARG A 80 -13.45 8.13 5.91
CA ARG A 80 -13.81 9.54 6.15
C ARG A 80 -14.11 10.27 4.85
N ARG A 81 -13.24 10.15 3.85
CA ARG A 81 -13.43 10.81 2.54
C ARG A 81 -14.59 10.24 1.75
N PHE A 82 -14.85 8.94 1.87
CA PHE A 82 -15.98 8.31 1.20
C PHE A 82 -17.32 8.81 1.76
N ARG A 83 -17.42 9.01 3.09
CA ARG A 83 -18.61 9.65 3.70
C ARG A 83 -18.83 11.07 3.19
N LEU A 84 -17.78 11.89 3.21
CA LEU A 84 -17.86 13.26 2.64
C LEU A 84 -18.27 13.25 1.16
N TRP A 85 -17.76 12.29 0.40
CA TRP A 85 -18.14 12.14 -1.00
C TRP A 85 -19.60 11.72 -1.17
N LEU A 86 -20.16 10.87 -0.32
CA LEU A 86 -21.58 10.54 -0.33
C LEU A 86 -22.45 11.75 0.00
N ASP A 87 -22.08 12.50 1.05
CA ASP A 87 -22.77 13.71 1.48
C ASP A 87 -22.77 14.77 0.34
N ASP A 88 -21.61 15.00 -0.31
CA ASP A 88 -21.46 15.94 -1.42
C ASP A 88 -22.30 15.56 -2.66
N ASN A 89 -22.63 14.27 -2.84
CA ASN A 89 -23.37 13.76 -3.99
C ASN A 89 -24.83 13.43 -3.68
N ASN A 90 -25.32 13.71 -2.45
CA ASN A 90 -26.66 13.33 -1.97
C ASN A 90 -26.99 11.83 -2.19
N LEU A 91 -26.00 10.95 -1.99
CA LEU A 91 -26.09 9.49 -2.21
C LEU A 91 -26.08 8.67 -0.92
#